data_AF-B0XV03-F1
#
_entry.id   AF-B0XV03-F1
#
_cell.length_a   1.000
_cell.length_b   1.000
_cell.length_c   1.000
_cell.angle_alpha   90.00
_cell.angle_beta   90.00
_cell.angle_gamma   90.00
#
_symmetry.space_group_name_H-M   'P 1'
#
loop_
_entity.id
_entity.type
_entity.pdbx_description
1 polymer ?
#
loop_
_entity_poly.entity_id
_entity_poly.type
_entity_poly.pdbx_seq_one_letter_code
_entity_poly.pdbx_strand_id
1 'polypeptide(L)'
;MSVGVAIIGSGMSAIYTRPTVMSLELIKSQASSLAKSIWYVICFPAVQAAKDFQLKAVYSRSLKSAQDLASGTTGVDLYSEDSGPGKGYADLLARDDIAAVVIACVWVSPLQGYLPILVQPDFIRKALTAGKHVLSEKPIAKDIATARDLVQWYHANIDTRKTLWAVAENFRYMTKFLRTAEEVQKLGRVKNFRVNFHALVSTDSKYFSKLYRLRSTSHDYLGGFILDGGVHVVAALRLILGSNDPVATISAQSCLQQQHLPPLDTVNAVMKTKSGATGVLSLSFGSAFDDSVFEFDCEGGVVALNSDTLTIKGESNELAFDGRGVSREVAVFATTIASGGSVDKRQSPEEALADLEIMEKMLTSGERDGERQTVELQV
;
A
#
# COMPACT_ATOMS: atom_id res chain seq x y z
N MET A 1 -25.30 9.27 -11.15
CA MET A 1 -25.81 8.13 -10.37
C MET A 1 -24.68 7.64 -9.48
N SER A 2 -24.93 7.31 -8.22
CA SER A 2 -23.88 6.80 -7.32
C SER A 2 -23.55 5.35 -7.68
N VAL A 3 -22.27 5.00 -7.68
CA VAL A 3 -21.75 3.67 -8.02
C VAL A 3 -21.89 2.78 -6.79
N GLY A 4 -22.68 1.72 -6.89
CA GLY A 4 -22.80 0.73 -5.83
C GLY A 4 -21.47 -0.01 -5.63
N VAL A 5 -20.99 -0.05 -4.39
CA VAL A 5 -19.67 -0.63 -4.04
C VAL A 5 -19.78 -1.59 -2.88
N ALA A 6 -18.91 -2.60 -2.88
CA ALA A 6 -18.72 -3.50 -1.75
C ALA A 6 -17.28 -3.50 -1.23
N ILE A 7 -17.13 -3.69 0.08
CA ILE A 7 -15.82 -3.86 0.71
C ILE A 7 -15.58 -5.35 0.93
N ILE A 8 -14.43 -5.83 0.45
CA ILE A 8 -14.01 -7.23 0.52
C ILE A 8 -12.88 -7.35 1.53
N GLY A 9 -13.14 -8.14 2.57
CA GLY A 9 -12.21 -8.36 3.68
C GLY A 9 -12.52 -7.48 4.88
N SER A 10 -12.52 -8.09 6.07
CA SER A 10 -12.59 -7.36 7.35
C SER A 10 -11.75 -8.04 8.42
N GLY A 11 -10.43 -8.09 8.21
CA GLY A 11 -9.49 -8.60 9.20
C GLY A 11 -9.21 -7.58 10.31
N MET A 12 -9.91 -7.72 11.45
CA MET A 12 -9.80 -6.94 12.71
C MET A 12 -10.56 -5.60 12.77
N SER A 13 -11.89 -5.67 12.88
CA SER A 13 -12.68 -4.59 13.50
C SER A 13 -12.73 -4.68 15.05
N ALA A 14 -12.35 -5.82 15.65
CA ALA A 14 -12.60 -6.06 17.08
C ALA A 14 -11.72 -5.29 18.11
N ILE A 15 -11.13 -4.13 17.80
CA ILE A 15 -10.34 -3.37 18.80
C ILE A 15 -10.76 -1.88 18.96
N TYR A 16 -11.60 -1.30 18.09
CA TYR A 16 -11.97 0.12 18.21
C TYR A 16 -13.44 0.41 18.57
N THR A 17 -14.14 -0.54 19.21
CA THR A 17 -15.46 -0.27 19.80
C THR A 17 -15.35 0.31 21.21
N ARG A 18 -14.86 1.56 21.34
CA ARG A 18 -15.34 2.51 22.37
C ARG A 18 -15.21 3.95 21.86
N PRO A 19 -16.27 4.77 21.94
CA PRO A 19 -16.22 6.18 21.58
C PRO A 19 -15.52 6.94 22.71
N THR A 20 -14.20 6.98 22.70
CA THR A 20 -13.43 7.93 23.49
C THR A 20 -12.44 8.58 22.55
N VAL A 21 -12.63 9.88 22.35
CA VAL A 21 -11.77 10.81 21.60
C VAL A 21 -10.31 10.47 21.89
N MET A 22 -9.63 9.81 20.95
CA MET A 22 -8.19 9.64 21.01
C MET A 22 -7.56 11.01 20.72
N SER A 23 -6.73 11.51 21.63
CA SER A 23 -6.02 12.76 21.45
C SER A 23 -5.03 12.66 20.28
N LEU A 24 -4.88 13.75 19.54
CA LEU A 24 -3.92 13.92 18.43
C LEU A 24 -2.48 13.51 18.82
N GLU A 25 -2.11 13.61 20.10
CA GLU A 25 -0.80 13.24 20.62
C GLU A 25 -0.54 11.72 20.62
N LEU A 26 -1.57 10.88 20.83
CA LEU A 26 -1.41 9.42 20.83
C LEU A 26 -1.27 8.86 19.40
N ILE A 27 -1.81 9.58 18.41
CA ILE A 27 -1.66 9.26 16.97
C ILE A 27 -0.25 9.61 16.48
N LYS A 28 0.37 10.64 17.07
CA LYS A 28 1.76 11.05 16.76
C LYS A 28 2.80 10.08 17.35
N SER A 29 2.58 9.53 18.55
CA SER A 29 3.62 8.76 19.28
C SER A 29 3.73 7.27 18.96
N GLN A 30 2.85 6.69 18.13
CA GLN A 30 2.87 5.26 17.77
C GLN A 30 3.10 5.00 16.28
N ALA A 31 3.55 6.02 15.54
CA ALA A 31 3.45 6.14 14.08
C ALA A 31 4.21 5.09 13.24
N SER A 32 5.03 4.22 13.83
CA SER A 32 6.00 3.41 13.07
C SER A 32 5.65 1.90 12.95
N SER A 33 4.74 1.36 13.78
CA SER A 33 4.42 -0.10 13.81
C SER A 33 2.96 -0.48 13.49
N LEU A 34 2.13 0.46 13.04
CA LEU A 34 0.66 0.34 13.02
C LEU A 34 0.00 0.05 11.66
N ALA A 35 0.76 -0.26 10.61
CA ALA A 35 0.30 -0.12 9.22
C ALA A 35 -0.90 -0.99 8.77
N LYS A 36 -1.20 -2.14 9.40
CA LYS A 36 -2.24 -3.06 8.90
C LYS A 36 -3.59 -3.06 9.64
N SER A 37 -3.64 -2.67 10.92
CA SER A 37 -4.90 -2.51 11.67
C SER A 37 -5.60 -1.18 11.39
N ILE A 38 -4.85 -0.20 10.85
CA ILE A 38 -5.36 1.13 10.53
C ILE A 38 -6.11 1.14 9.20
N TRP A 39 -5.78 0.26 8.25
CA TRP A 39 -6.37 0.36 6.92
C TRP A 39 -7.87 0.11 6.88
N TYR A 40 -8.41 -0.94 7.50
CA TYR A 40 -9.87 -1.16 7.54
C TYR A 40 -10.63 -0.03 8.21
N VAL A 41 -10.05 0.50 9.29
CA VAL A 41 -10.59 1.63 10.06
C VAL A 41 -10.59 2.92 9.23
N ILE A 42 -9.74 3.04 8.20
CA ILE A 42 -9.70 4.19 7.31
C ILE A 42 -10.46 3.94 5.99
N CYS A 43 -10.40 2.73 5.42
CA CYS A 43 -10.98 2.36 4.14
C CYS A 43 -12.51 2.37 4.19
N PHE A 44 -13.12 1.84 5.25
CA PHE A 44 -14.58 1.86 5.40
C PHE A 44 -15.13 3.30 5.46
N PRO A 45 -14.61 4.21 6.33
CA PRO A 45 -14.97 5.62 6.27
C PRO A 45 -14.63 6.30 4.95
N ALA A 46 -13.52 5.94 4.29
CA ALA A 46 -13.15 6.49 2.99
C ALA A 46 -14.18 6.16 1.90
N VAL A 47 -14.65 4.91 1.85
CA VAL A 47 -15.71 4.48 0.93
C VAL A 47 -17.03 5.18 1.24
N GLN A 48 -17.38 5.35 2.52
CA GLN A 48 -18.59 6.08 2.93
C GLN A 48 -18.52 7.58 2.59
N ALA A 49 -17.33 8.18 2.68
CA ALA A 49 -17.10 9.60 2.40
C ALA A 49 -16.99 9.91 0.90
N ALA A 50 -16.73 8.91 0.05
CA ALA A 50 -16.62 9.09 -1.39
C ALA A 50 -18.00 9.37 -2.00
N LYS A 51 -18.22 10.62 -2.44
CA LYS A 51 -19.51 11.12 -2.97
C LYS A 51 -20.11 10.27 -4.11
N ASP A 52 -19.24 9.66 -4.92
CA ASP A 52 -19.62 8.89 -6.10
C ASP A 52 -19.85 7.41 -5.77
N PHE A 53 -19.62 6.99 -4.53
CA PHE A 53 -19.84 5.62 -4.05
C PHE A 53 -21.04 5.52 -3.12
N GLN A 54 -21.71 4.37 -3.19
CA GLN A 54 -22.72 3.96 -2.22
C GLN A 54 -22.37 2.57 -1.73
N LEU A 55 -21.97 2.45 -0.46
CA LEU A 55 -21.67 1.15 0.15
C LEU A 55 -22.95 0.30 0.22
N LYS A 56 -22.95 -0.84 -0.46
CA LYS A 56 -24.07 -1.79 -0.54
C LYS A 56 -23.85 -3.04 0.27
N ALA A 57 -22.61 -3.52 0.32
CA ALA A 57 -22.28 -4.78 0.96
C ALA A 57 -20.89 -4.81 1.57
N VAL A 58 -20.73 -5.67 2.57
CA VAL A 58 -19.43 -6.05 3.13
C VAL A 58 -19.33 -7.56 3.05
N TYR A 59 -18.19 -8.05 2.55
CA TYR A 59 -17.84 -9.45 2.59
C TYR A 59 -16.65 -9.68 3.51
N SER A 60 -16.69 -10.77 4.28
CA SER A 60 -15.56 -11.24 5.07
C SER A 60 -15.51 -12.76 5.13
N ARG A 61 -14.43 -13.34 5.63
CA ARG A 61 -14.38 -14.80 5.86
C ARG A 61 -15.39 -15.23 6.93
N SER A 62 -15.56 -14.43 7.99
CA SER A 62 -16.50 -14.72 9.06
C SER A 62 -17.54 -13.63 9.25
N LEU A 63 -18.79 -14.03 9.48
CA LEU A 63 -19.94 -13.13 9.64
C LEU A 63 -19.68 -12.12 10.75
N LYS A 64 -19.12 -12.57 11.87
CA LYS A 64 -18.73 -11.72 12.99
C LYS A 64 -17.83 -10.56 12.54
N SER A 65 -16.86 -10.85 11.68
CA SER A 65 -15.94 -9.83 11.19
C SER A 65 -16.63 -8.84 10.25
N ALA A 66 -17.58 -9.30 9.44
CA ALA A 66 -18.39 -8.41 8.60
C ALA A 66 -19.30 -7.51 9.46
N GLN A 67 -19.94 -8.08 10.49
CA GLN A 67 -20.76 -7.36 11.47
C GLN A 67 -19.96 -6.32 12.25
N ASP A 68 -18.78 -6.71 12.75
CA ASP A 68 -17.91 -5.80 13.49
C ASP A 68 -17.51 -4.61 12.60
N LEU A 69 -17.20 -4.82 11.32
CA LEU A 69 -16.82 -3.73 10.39
C LEU A 69 -18.00 -2.82 10.05
N ALA A 70 -19.18 -3.39 9.81
CA ALA A 70 -20.39 -2.63 9.48
C ALA A 70 -21.13 -2.09 10.72
N SER A 71 -20.58 -2.28 11.92
CA SER A 71 -21.22 -1.86 13.17
C SER A 71 -21.54 -0.37 13.16
N GLY A 72 -22.78 -0.02 13.50
CA GLY A 72 -23.28 1.35 13.47
C GLY A 72 -23.66 1.88 12.08
N THR A 73 -23.58 1.06 11.02
CA THR A 73 -24.04 1.40 9.67
C THR A 73 -25.29 0.60 9.31
N THR A 74 -26.33 1.27 8.82
CA THR A 74 -27.56 0.62 8.34
C THR A 74 -27.58 0.56 6.81
N GLY A 75 -28.34 -0.39 6.24
CA GLY A 75 -28.50 -0.52 4.79
C GLY A 75 -27.30 -1.14 4.06
N VAL A 76 -26.42 -1.83 4.77
CA VAL A 76 -25.29 -2.59 4.20
C VAL A 76 -25.53 -4.07 4.43
N ASP A 77 -25.54 -4.84 3.33
CA ASP A 77 -25.71 -6.29 3.40
C ASP A 77 -24.42 -7.00 3.78
N LEU A 78 -24.52 -8.03 4.60
CA LEU A 78 -23.37 -8.80 5.06
C LEU A 78 -23.28 -10.13 4.32
N TYR A 79 -22.08 -10.44 3.83
CA TYR A 79 -21.71 -11.68 3.18
C TYR A 79 -20.53 -12.29 3.93
N SER A 80 -20.53 -13.61 4.06
CA SER A 80 -19.36 -14.32 4.56
C SER A 80 -19.34 -15.79 4.18
N GLU A 81 -18.13 -16.36 4.17
CA GLU A 81 -17.92 -17.78 3.86
C GLU A 81 -18.60 -18.72 4.88
N ASP A 82 -18.76 -18.28 6.14
CA ASP A 82 -19.44 -19.05 7.20
C ASP A 82 -20.94 -18.75 7.34
N SER A 83 -21.53 -17.91 6.48
CA SER A 83 -22.97 -17.56 6.53
C SER A 83 -23.87 -18.59 5.82
N GLY A 84 -23.30 -19.62 5.17
CA GLY A 84 -24.04 -20.64 4.46
C GLY A 84 -24.37 -20.28 2.99
N PRO A 85 -25.19 -21.10 2.30
CA PRO A 85 -25.48 -20.94 0.88
C PRO A 85 -26.11 -19.58 0.55
N GLY A 86 -25.70 -18.96 -0.57
CA GLY A 86 -26.25 -17.67 -1.03
C GLY A 86 -25.64 -16.44 -0.36
N LYS A 87 -24.60 -16.61 0.48
CA LYS A 87 -23.92 -15.53 1.21
C LYS A 87 -22.40 -15.53 1.00
N GLY A 88 -21.90 -16.30 0.05
CA GLY A 88 -20.47 -16.36 -0.28
C GLY A 88 -20.01 -15.21 -1.17
N TYR A 89 -18.72 -15.20 -1.49
CA TYR A 89 -18.14 -14.16 -2.36
C TYR A 89 -18.77 -14.14 -3.77
N ALA A 90 -19.05 -15.30 -4.34
CA ALA A 90 -19.67 -15.41 -5.66
C ALA A 90 -21.08 -14.79 -5.69
N ASP A 91 -21.87 -14.97 -4.63
CA ASP A 91 -23.21 -14.40 -4.49
C ASP A 91 -23.15 -12.87 -4.42
N LEU A 92 -22.15 -12.31 -3.72
CA LEU A 92 -21.92 -10.86 -3.70
C LEU A 92 -21.58 -10.35 -5.11
N LEU A 93 -20.68 -11.02 -5.82
CA LEU A 93 -20.29 -10.63 -7.17
C LEU A 93 -21.42 -10.74 -8.19
N ALA A 94 -22.41 -11.61 -7.96
CA ALA A 94 -23.58 -11.76 -8.83
C ALA A 94 -24.59 -10.61 -8.72
N ARG A 95 -24.43 -9.68 -7.75
CA ARG A 95 -25.35 -8.55 -7.57
C ARG A 95 -25.22 -7.51 -8.67
N ASP A 96 -26.35 -7.12 -9.26
CA ASP A 96 -26.40 -6.07 -10.28
C ASP A 96 -26.26 -4.65 -9.70
N ASP A 97 -26.60 -4.46 -8.42
CA ASP A 97 -26.49 -3.17 -7.73
C ASP A 97 -25.08 -2.87 -7.19
N ILE A 98 -24.12 -3.77 -7.40
CA ILE A 98 -22.70 -3.58 -7.11
C ILE A 98 -21.94 -3.51 -8.43
N ALA A 99 -21.33 -2.36 -8.71
CA ALA A 99 -20.48 -2.14 -9.87
C ALA A 99 -18.98 -2.23 -9.54
N ALA A 100 -18.61 -1.96 -8.28
CA ALA A 100 -17.21 -1.94 -7.85
C ALA A 100 -16.98 -2.72 -6.54
N VAL A 101 -15.75 -3.21 -6.36
CA VAL A 101 -15.28 -3.80 -5.11
C VAL A 101 -13.98 -3.16 -4.66
N VAL A 102 -13.85 -2.93 -3.35
CA VAL A 102 -12.62 -2.47 -2.70
C VAL A 102 -12.07 -3.62 -1.86
N ILE A 103 -10.90 -4.15 -2.21
CA ILE A 103 -10.29 -5.30 -1.56
C ILE A 103 -9.28 -4.79 -0.52
N ALA A 104 -9.73 -4.66 0.73
CA ALA A 104 -8.99 -4.04 1.84
C ALA A 104 -7.98 -4.96 2.55
N CYS A 105 -7.61 -6.09 1.92
CA CYS A 105 -6.96 -7.31 2.44
C CYS A 105 -7.95 -8.45 2.78
N VAL A 106 -7.68 -9.66 2.29
CA VAL A 106 -8.47 -10.86 2.62
C VAL A 106 -7.76 -11.63 3.72
N TRP A 107 -8.27 -11.61 4.95
CA TRP A 107 -7.65 -12.34 6.05
C TRP A 107 -8.00 -13.83 6.02
N VAL A 108 -6.96 -14.67 5.97
CA VAL A 108 -7.06 -16.11 6.10
C VAL A 108 -6.35 -16.54 7.39
N SER A 109 -6.85 -17.60 8.03
CA SER A 109 -6.50 -17.98 9.40
C SER A 109 -4.99 -18.27 9.59
N PRO A 110 -4.41 -17.88 10.74
CA PRO A 110 -3.05 -18.21 11.20
C PRO A 110 -2.69 -19.69 11.14
N LEU A 111 -3.68 -20.53 11.45
CA LEU A 111 -3.50 -21.97 11.63
C LEU A 111 -3.33 -22.71 10.29
N GLN A 112 -3.40 -22.01 9.16
CA GLN A 112 -3.24 -22.58 7.82
C GLN A 112 -2.14 -21.90 6.98
N GLY A 113 -1.36 -20.97 7.54
CA GLY A 113 -0.21 -20.37 6.82
C GLY A 113 -0.57 -19.42 5.68
N TYR A 114 -1.83 -18.98 5.55
CA TYR A 114 -2.27 -18.11 4.46
C TYR A 114 -2.19 -16.62 4.83
N LEU A 115 -1.25 -15.91 4.21
CA LEU A 115 -1.15 -14.45 4.30
C LEU A 115 -2.12 -13.79 3.30
N PRO A 116 -2.77 -12.65 3.63
CA PRO A 116 -3.74 -11.98 2.73
C PRO A 116 -3.25 -11.70 1.31
N ILE A 117 -1.94 -11.46 1.15
CA ILE A 117 -1.30 -11.19 -0.13
C ILE A 117 -1.29 -12.41 -1.06
N LEU A 118 -1.37 -13.63 -0.52
CA LEU A 118 -1.38 -14.88 -1.29
C LEU A 118 -2.71 -15.11 -1.99
N VAL A 119 -3.81 -14.67 -1.38
CA VAL A 119 -5.17 -14.88 -1.90
C VAL A 119 -5.71 -13.68 -2.66
N GLN A 120 -5.12 -12.49 -2.49
CA GLN A 120 -5.58 -11.27 -3.15
C GLN A 120 -5.70 -11.39 -4.68
N PRO A 121 -4.71 -11.99 -5.40
CA PRO A 121 -4.81 -12.19 -6.85
C PRO A 121 -6.06 -12.95 -7.29
N ASP A 122 -6.46 -13.98 -6.56
CA ASP A 122 -7.65 -14.78 -6.88
C ASP A 122 -8.95 -13.99 -6.72
N PHE A 123 -9.02 -13.14 -5.68
CA PHE A 123 -10.17 -12.26 -5.48
C PHE A 123 -10.26 -11.19 -6.58
N ILE A 124 -9.11 -10.60 -6.96
CA ILE A 124 -9.03 -9.67 -8.08
C ILE A 124 -9.55 -10.32 -9.36
N ARG A 125 -9.03 -11.51 -9.72
CA ARG A 125 -9.46 -12.24 -10.93
C ARG A 125 -10.95 -12.52 -10.94
N LYS A 126 -11.50 -13.02 -9.81
CA LYS A 126 -12.94 -13.32 -9.69
C LYS A 126 -13.81 -12.07 -9.85
N ALA A 127 -13.47 -10.97 -9.21
CA ALA A 127 -14.22 -9.72 -9.32
C ALA A 127 -14.18 -9.13 -10.74
N LEU A 128 -13.00 -9.08 -11.36
CA LEU A 128 -12.84 -8.57 -12.72
C LEU A 128 -13.57 -9.45 -13.74
N THR A 129 -13.52 -10.77 -13.59
CA THR A 129 -14.26 -11.72 -14.45
C THR A 129 -15.77 -11.56 -14.31
N ALA A 130 -16.25 -11.20 -13.11
CA ALA A 130 -17.65 -10.85 -12.87
C ALA A 130 -18.03 -9.44 -13.38
N GLY A 131 -17.13 -8.76 -14.08
CA GLY A 131 -17.34 -7.42 -14.65
C GLY A 131 -17.33 -6.29 -13.63
N LYS A 132 -16.84 -6.52 -12.40
CA LYS A 132 -16.80 -5.51 -11.34
C LYS A 132 -15.49 -4.74 -11.40
N HIS A 133 -15.55 -3.42 -11.25
CA HIS A 133 -14.34 -2.61 -11.04
C HIS A 133 -13.66 -3.01 -9.73
N VAL A 134 -12.33 -3.03 -9.70
CA VAL A 134 -11.56 -3.46 -8.53
C VAL A 134 -10.58 -2.37 -8.10
N LEU A 135 -10.64 -1.97 -6.83
CA LEU A 135 -9.56 -1.28 -6.14
C LEU A 135 -8.92 -2.27 -5.15
N SER A 136 -7.71 -2.73 -5.43
CA SER A 136 -7.03 -3.74 -4.61
C SER A 136 -5.97 -3.12 -3.71
N GLU A 137 -5.79 -3.65 -2.50
CA GLU A 137 -4.72 -3.23 -1.61
C GLU A 137 -3.33 -3.52 -2.17
N LYS A 138 -2.39 -2.61 -1.89
CA LYS A 138 -0.96 -2.88 -2.02
C LYS A 138 -0.47 -3.91 -0.97
N PRO A 139 0.65 -4.62 -1.22
CA PRO A 139 1.31 -4.77 -2.51
C PRO A 139 0.45 -5.59 -3.49
N ILE A 140 0.65 -5.38 -4.79
CA ILE A 140 -0.14 -5.98 -5.88
C ILE A 140 -0.19 -7.52 -5.85
N ALA A 141 0.90 -8.17 -5.46
CA ALA A 141 1.00 -9.60 -5.23
C ALA A 141 2.23 -9.92 -4.36
N LYS A 142 2.46 -11.21 -4.07
CA LYS A 142 3.55 -11.69 -3.20
C LYS A 142 4.96 -11.53 -3.80
N ASP A 143 5.08 -11.60 -5.13
CA ASP A 143 6.32 -11.55 -5.90
C ASP A 143 6.07 -10.97 -7.30
N ILE A 144 7.15 -10.56 -7.98
CA ILE A 144 7.12 -9.98 -9.34
C ILE A 144 6.48 -10.97 -10.32
N ALA A 145 6.77 -12.28 -10.19
CA ALA A 145 6.25 -13.29 -11.12
C ALA A 145 4.72 -13.34 -11.08
N THR A 146 4.14 -13.48 -9.89
CA THR A 146 2.69 -13.50 -9.66
C THR A 146 2.05 -12.18 -10.08
N ALA A 147 2.67 -11.05 -9.75
CA ALA A 147 2.16 -9.73 -10.12
C ALA A 147 2.16 -9.53 -11.64
N ARG A 148 3.24 -9.90 -12.32
CA ARG A 148 3.38 -9.83 -13.78
C ARG A 148 2.34 -10.71 -14.47
N ASP A 149 2.17 -11.94 -14.00
CA ASP A 149 1.16 -12.87 -14.53
C ASP A 149 -0.25 -12.31 -14.35
N LEU A 150 -0.53 -11.66 -13.21
CA LEU A 150 -1.82 -11.04 -12.95
C LEU A 150 -2.08 -9.84 -13.87
N VAL A 151 -1.08 -8.96 -14.09
CA VAL A 151 -1.17 -7.82 -15.01
C VAL A 151 -1.35 -8.29 -16.46
N GLN A 152 -0.57 -9.27 -16.90
CA GLN A 152 -0.73 -9.84 -18.25
C GLN A 152 -2.09 -10.49 -18.43
N TRP A 153 -2.55 -11.27 -17.44
CA TRP A 153 -3.88 -11.86 -17.45
C TRP A 153 -4.98 -10.78 -17.54
N TYR A 154 -4.85 -9.68 -16.79
CA TYR A 154 -5.82 -8.57 -16.81
C TYR A 154 -5.98 -8.00 -18.22
N HIS A 155 -4.87 -7.63 -18.87
CA HIS A 155 -4.91 -7.07 -20.22
C HIS A 155 -5.37 -8.05 -21.29
N ALA A 156 -5.09 -9.34 -21.11
CA ALA A 156 -5.47 -10.37 -22.07
C ALA A 156 -6.94 -10.79 -21.98
N ASN A 157 -7.56 -10.70 -20.80
CA ASN A 157 -8.88 -11.29 -20.53
C ASN A 157 -9.98 -10.28 -20.22
N ILE A 158 -9.63 -9.04 -19.85
CA ILE A 158 -10.59 -8.02 -19.41
C ILE A 158 -10.59 -6.85 -20.39
N ASP A 159 -11.78 -6.40 -20.81
CA ASP A 159 -11.94 -5.14 -21.57
C ASP A 159 -11.70 -3.97 -20.61
N THR A 160 -10.47 -3.47 -20.58
CA THR A 160 -10.00 -2.42 -19.67
C THR A 160 -10.69 -1.07 -19.86
N ARG A 161 -11.50 -0.91 -20.92
CA ARG A 161 -12.38 0.25 -21.13
C ARG A 161 -13.71 0.13 -20.39
N LYS A 162 -14.09 -1.07 -19.97
CA LYS A 162 -15.35 -1.36 -19.28
C LYS A 162 -15.15 -1.73 -17.82
N THR A 163 -14.08 -2.47 -17.52
CA THR A 163 -13.80 -2.96 -16.18
C THR A 163 -12.39 -2.55 -15.76
N LEU A 164 -12.33 -1.73 -14.71
CA LEU A 164 -11.12 -1.07 -14.26
C LEU A 164 -10.50 -1.84 -13.10
N TRP A 165 -9.18 -2.00 -13.13
CA TRP A 165 -8.39 -2.46 -11.99
C TRP A 165 -7.43 -1.36 -11.56
N ALA A 166 -7.52 -0.97 -10.30
CA ALA A 166 -6.65 -0.02 -9.63
C ALA A 166 -6.00 -0.67 -8.41
N VAL A 167 -4.79 -0.23 -8.06
CA VAL A 167 -4.07 -0.61 -6.83
C VAL A 167 -3.99 0.60 -5.90
N ALA A 168 -4.41 0.43 -4.64
CA ALA A 168 -4.43 1.45 -3.61
C ALA A 168 -3.05 1.61 -2.97
N GLU A 169 -2.27 2.58 -3.46
CA GLU A 169 -1.02 3.02 -2.83
C GLU A 169 -1.16 4.49 -2.39
N ASN A 170 -1.53 4.65 -1.12
CA ASN A 170 -1.95 5.91 -0.56
C ASN A 170 -0.85 6.96 -0.45
N PHE A 171 0.43 6.57 -0.42
CA PHE A 171 1.54 7.54 -0.36
C PHE A 171 1.56 8.42 -1.61
N ARG A 172 1.07 7.93 -2.76
CA ARG A 172 0.91 8.73 -3.99
C ARG A 172 -0.14 9.84 -3.90
N TYR A 173 -0.94 9.86 -2.83
CA TYR A 173 -2.02 10.83 -2.60
C TYR A 173 -1.80 11.71 -1.36
N MET A 174 -0.71 11.52 -0.63
CA MET A 174 -0.36 12.38 0.51
C MET A 174 0.25 13.69 0.00
N THR A 175 -0.23 14.81 0.55
CA THR A 175 0.19 16.15 0.10
C THR A 175 1.69 16.36 0.22
N LYS A 176 2.32 15.86 1.28
CA LYS A 176 3.76 16.02 1.47
C LYS A 176 4.58 15.43 0.33
N PHE A 177 4.30 14.21 -0.10
CA PHE A 177 5.03 13.59 -1.22
C PHE A 177 4.70 14.24 -2.55
N LEU A 178 3.44 14.66 -2.77
CA LEU A 178 3.04 15.39 -3.98
C LEU A 178 3.77 16.74 -4.09
N ARG A 179 3.83 17.51 -3.00
CA ARG A 179 4.55 18.79 -2.95
C ARG A 179 6.04 18.59 -3.10
N THR A 180 6.63 17.60 -2.45
CA THR A 180 8.06 17.27 -2.65
C THR A 180 8.35 16.90 -4.10
N ALA A 181 7.50 16.07 -4.73
CA ALA A 181 7.65 15.68 -6.13
C ALA A 181 7.58 16.89 -7.07
N GLU A 182 6.60 17.77 -6.87
CA GLU A 182 6.45 19.00 -7.65
C GLU A 182 7.72 19.88 -7.58
N GLU A 183 8.24 20.11 -6.38
CA GLU A 183 9.42 20.96 -6.19
C GLU A 183 10.70 20.31 -6.73
N VAL A 184 10.90 19.01 -6.53
CA VAL A 184 12.05 18.27 -7.08
C VAL A 184 12.04 18.34 -8.61
N GLN A 185 10.90 18.03 -9.23
CA GLN A 185 10.77 18.03 -10.69
C GLN A 185 10.91 19.43 -11.29
N LYS A 186 10.50 20.47 -10.55
CA LYS A 186 10.68 21.89 -10.94
C LYS A 186 12.13 22.35 -10.87
N LEU A 187 12.95 21.80 -9.96
CA LEU A 187 14.36 22.16 -9.81
C LEU A 187 15.29 21.43 -10.80
N GLY A 188 14.74 20.67 -11.75
CA GLY A 188 15.49 20.04 -12.83
C GLY A 188 16.02 18.66 -12.45
N ARG A 189 17.10 18.25 -13.11
CA ARG A 189 17.61 16.88 -12.96
C ARG A 189 18.14 16.64 -11.54
N VAL A 190 17.82 15.47 -10.98
CA VAL A 190 18.39 14.99 -9.72
C VAL A 190 19.84 14.55 -9.95
N LYS A 191 20.77 15.02 -9.12
CA LYS A 191 22.19 14.62 -9.14
C LYS A 191 22.49 13.57 -8.08
N ASN A 192 21.86 13.71 -6.91
CA ASN A 192 22.00 12.80 -5.78
C ASN A 192 20.73 12.78 -4.92
N PHE A 193 20.41 11.64 -4.31
CA PHE A 193 19.31 11.55 -3.35
C PHE A 193 19.61 10.66 -2.14
N ARG A 194 18.92 10.93 -1.03
CA ARG A 194 18.98 10.13 0.20
C ARG A 194 17.58 9.95 0.73
N VAL A 195 17.19 8.70 0.95
CA VAL A 195 15.91 8.37 1.56
C VAL A 195 16.17 7.45 2.75
N ASN A 196 15.75 7.89 3.92
CA ASN A 196 15.82 7.11 5.16
C ASN A 196 14.41 6.96 5.73
N PHE A 197 14.07 5.74 6.11
CA PHE A 197 12.87 5.45 6.86
C PHE A 197 13.21 4.43 7.95
N HIS A 198 13.33 4.91 9.18
CA HIS A 198 13.68 4.12 10.35
C HIS A 198 12.59 4.19 11.42
N ALA A 199 12.26 3.04 11.99
CA ALA A 199 11.04 2.83 12.72
C ALA A 199 11.14 1.61 13.65
N LEU A 200 11.63 1.76 14.88
CA LEU A 200 11.76 0.60 15.78
C LEU A 200 10.41 -0.04 16.12
N VAL A 201 10.19 -1.28 15.67
CA VAL A 201 9.00 -2.06 16.05
C VAL A 201 9.26 -2.74 17.38
N SER A 202 8.66 -2.20 18.45
CA SER A 202 8.79 -2.73 19.80
C SER A 202 7.89 -3.94 20.08
N THR A 203 8.36 -4.78 21.00
CA THR A 203 7.62 -5.96 21.50
C THR A 203 6.45 -5.62 22.42
N ASP A 204 6.46 -4.40 22.99
CA ASP A 204 5.56 -3.97 24.06
C ASP A 204 4.19 -3.52 23.56
N SER A 205 4.02 -3.40 22.24
CA SER A 205 2.69 -3.17 21.69
C SER A 205 1.85 -4.43 21.85
N LYS A 206 0.61 -4.30 22.38
CA LYS A 206 -0.38 -5.39 22.42
C LYS A 206 -0.61 -6.03 21.02
N TYR A 207 -0.25 -5.31 19.97
CA TYR A 207 -0.28 -5.69 18.57
C TYR A 207 0.86 -6.63 18.16
N PHE A 208 2.07 -6.40 18.68
CA PHE A 208 3.26 -7.21 18.40
C PHE A 208 3.05 -8.68 18.75
N SER A 209 2.53 -8.97 19.94
CA SER A 209 2.33 -10.36 20.43
C SER A 209 1.49 -11.25 19.49
N LYS A 210 0.55 -10.66 18.72
CA LYS A 210 -0.28 -11.40 17.77
C LYS A 210 0.28 -11.38 16.35
N LEU A 211 0.87 -10.28 15.86
CA LEU A 211 1.51 -10.26 14.54
C LEU A 211 2.80 -11.09 14.48
N TYR A 212 3.57 -11.12 15.57
CA TYR A 212 4.82 -11.86 15.71
C TYR A 212 4.63 -13.36 15.47
N ARG A 213 3.61 -13.98 16.09
CA ARG A 213 3.28 -15.41 15.91
C ARG A 213 2.85 -15.76 14.47
N LEU A 214 2.44 -14.78 13.68
CA LEU A 214 1.86 -14.96 12.34
C LEU A 214 2.85 -14.79 11.20
N ARG A 215 3.83 -13.89 11.38
CA ARG A 215 4.80 -13.54 10.33
C ARG A 215 6.13 -14.29 10.47
N SER A 216 6.42 -14.86 11.63
CA SER A 216 7.62 -15.66 11.90
C SER A 216 7.55 -17.10 11.38
N THR A 217 6.39 -17.55 10.89
CA THR A 217 6.16 -18.97 10.52
C THR A 217 5.92 -19.20 9.03
N SER A 218 5.71 -18.14 8.23
CA SER A 218 5.49 -18.26 6.79
C SER A 218 6.78 -18.04 5.99
N HIS A 219 7.34 -19.12 5.46
CA HIS A 219 8.51 -19.09 4.57
C HIS A 219 8.20 -18.43 3.20
N ASP A 220 6.91 -18.24 2.87
CA ASP A 220 6.45 -17.76 1.55
C ASP A 220 6.35 -16.23 1.42
N TYR A 221 6.81 -15.46 2.42
CA TYR A 221 6.77 -13.99 2.42
C TYR A 221 8.16 -13.41 2.62
N LEU A 222 8.91 -13.33 1.51
CA LEU A 222 10.34 -13.05 1.48
C LEU A 222 10.77 -11.77 2.22
N GLY A 223 9.94 -10.72 2.25
CA GLY A 223 10.37 -9.40 2.74
C GLY A 223 9.84 -8.93 4.09
N GLY A 224 9.02 -9.71 4.81
CA GLY A 224 8.56 -9.35 6.16
C GLY A 224 8.02 -7.91 6.31
N PHE A 225 8.40 -7.22 7.39
CA PHE A 225 8.01 -5.82 7.61
C PHE A 225 8.59 -4.86 6.55
N ILE A 226 9.76 -5.18 5.99
CA ILE A 226 10.39 -4.38 4.94
C ILE A 226 9.52 -4.34 3.69
N LEU A 227 8.94 -5.46 3.24
CA LEU A 227 8.02 -5.44 2.09
C LEU A 227 6.72 -4.67 2.38
N ASP A 228 6.20 -4.80 3.60
CA ASP A 228 4.92 -4.19 4.01
C ASP A 228 4.99 -2.66 4.10
N GLY A 229 6.04 -2.14 4.74
CA GLY A 229 6.24 -0.71 4.90
C GLY A 229 7.10 -0.07 3.82
N GLY A 230 8.07 -0.80 3.28
CA GLY A 230 9.01 -0.29 2.28
C GLY A 230 8.37 0.00 0.93
N VAL A 231 7.32 -0.73 0.53
CA VAL A 231 6.59 -0.47 -0.72
C VAL A 231 6.05 0.96 -0.77
N HIS A 232 5.60 1.52 0.36
CA HIS A 232 5.14 2.89 0.47
C HIS A 232 6.27 3.90 0.26
N VAL A 233 7.44 3.65 0.85
CA VAL A 233 8.63 4.51 0.73
C VAL A 233 9.14 4.49 -0.71
N VAL A 234 9.15 3.31 -1.35
CA VAL A 234 9.49 3.15 -2.76
C VAL A 234 8.50 3.87 -3.66
N ALA A 235 7.20 3.77 -3.41
CA ALA A 235 6.17 4.47 -4.17
C ALA A 235 6.35 6.00 -4.07
N ALA A 236 6.66 6.53 -2.89
CA ALA A 236 6.98 7.94 -2.70
C ALA A 236 8.27 8.35 -3.43
N LEU A 237 9.34 7.54 -3.34
CA LEU A 237 10.59 7.79 -4.07
C LEU A 237 10.36 7.83 -5.58
N ARG A 238 9.65 6.84 -6.14
CA ARG A 238 9.31 6.78 -7.57
C ARG A 238 8.44 7.96 -8.00
N LEU A 239 7.46 8.36 -7.18
CA LEU A 239 6.66 9.56 -7.43
C LEU A 239 7.54 10.82 -7.52
N ILE A 240 8.50 10.98 -6.61
CA ILE A 240 9.35 12.17 -6.54
C ILE A 240 10.35 12.22 -7.70
N LEU A 241 11.03 11.11 -8.00
CA LEU A 241 11.94 11.00 -9.15
C LEU A 241 11.19 11.21 -10.48
N GLY A 242 9.93 10.76 -10.55
CA GLY A 242 9.10 10.84 -11.74
C GLY A 242 9.51 9.87 -12.84
N SER A 243 8.72 9.79 -13.90
CA SER A 243 8.94 8.85 -15.01
C SER A 243 10.10 9.22 -15.93
N ASN A 244 10.63 10.43 -15.82
CA ASN A 244 11.72 10.92 -16.67
C ASN A 244 13.09 10.40 -16.23
N ASP A 245 13.27 10.11 -14.94
CA ASP A 245 14.52 9.59 -14.41
C ASP A 245 14.33 8.47 -13.37
N PRO A 246 13.73 7.34 -13.78
CA PRO A 246 13.50 6.24 -12.86
C PRO A 246 14.80 5.57 -12.42
N VAL A 247 14.73 4.80 -11.34
CA VAL A 247 15.80 3.89 -10.91
C VAL A 247 16.10 2.89 -12.03
N ALA A 248 17.38 2.60 -12.25
CA ALA A 248 17.87 1.68 -13.28
C ALA A 248 18.63 0.48 -12.67
N THR A 249 19.42 0.71 -11.63
CA THR A 249 20.15 -0.36 -10.94
C THR A 249 20.14 -0.18 -9.43
N ILE A 250 20.20 -1.29 -8.70
CA ILE A 250 20.17 -1.34 -7.24
C ILE A 250 21.25 -2.32 -6.76
N SER A 251 21.91 -2.02 -5.64
CA SER A 251 22.76 -2.95 -4.88
C SER A 251 22.47 -2.73 -3.40
N ALA A 252 22.22 -3.78 -2.65
CA ALA A 252 21.72 -3.66 -1.28
C ALA A 252 22.37 -4.65 -0.31
N GLN A 253 22.38 -4.27 0.96
CA GLN A 253 22.76 -5.10 2.10
C GLN A 253 21.56 -5.20 3.03
N SER A 254 21.22 -6.40 3.48
CA SER A 254 20.11 -6.62 4.41
C SER A 254 20.56 -7.38 5.64
N CYS A 255 19.93 -7.11 6.77
CA CYS A 255 20.15 -7.88 7.98
C CYS A 255 18.88 -7.95 8.84
N LEU A 256 18.92 -8.85 9.81
CA LEU A 256 17.94 -8.95 10.88
C LEU A 256 18.60 -8.42 12.16
N GLN A 257 18.18 -7.25 12.63
CA GLN A 257 18.71 -6.64 13.86
C GLN A 257 17.93 -7.12 15.09
N GLN A 258 16.62 -7.26 14.96
CA GLN A 258 15.71 -7.68 16.01
C GLN A 258 15.28 -9.12 15.75
N GLN A 259 15.64 -10.04 16.65
CA GLN A 259 15.30 -11.46 16.52
C GLN A 259 13.79 -11.70 16.40
N HIS A 260 12.98 -10.76 16.88
CA HIS A 260 11.54 -10.83 16.83
C HIS A 260 10.91 -10.34 15.52
N LEU A 261 11.71 -9.90 14.53
CA LEU A 261 11.23 -9.43 13.22
C LEU A 261 11.73 -10.27 12.02
N PRO A 262 11.71 -11.61 12.08
CA PRO A 262 12.14 -12.41 10.93
C PRO A 262 11.22 -12.19 9.71
N PRO A 263 11.70 -12.44 8.46
CA PRO A 263 13.06 -12.90 8.12
C PRO A 263 14.11 -11.78 8.14
N LEU A 264 13.70 -10.53 7.94
CA LEU A 264 14.57 -9.36 7.84
C LEU A 264 13.82 -8.11 8.27
N ASP A 265 14.54 -7.17 8.87
CA ASP A 265 13.97 -5.91 9.36
C ASP A 265 14.71 -4.67 8.88
N THR A 266 15.86 -4.84 8.21
CA THR A 266 16.71 -3.73 7.80
C THR A 266 17.29 -4.01 6.42
N VAL A 267 17.23 -3.02 5.52
CA VAL A 267 17.89 -3.05 4.23
C VAL A 267 18.43 -1.68 3.87
N ASN A 268 19.65 -1.65 3.37
CA ASN A 268 20.35 -0.45 2.90
C ASN A 268 20.73 -0.67 1.45
N ALA A 269 20.24 0.19 0.56
CA ALA A 269 20.46 0.09 -0.87
C ALA A 269 21.15 1.33 -1.43
N VAL A 270 22.11 1.11 -2.32
CA VAL A 270 22.64 2.12 -3.24
C VAL A 270 21.94 1.93 -4.58
N MET A 271 21.39 3.02 -5.09
CA MET A 271 20.60 3.05 -6.31
C MET A 271 21.24 3.97 -7.34
N LYS A 272 20.99 3.69 -8.62
CA LYS A 272 21.37 4.56 -9.74
C LYS A 272 20.17 4.78 -10.65
N THR A 273 19.88 6.02 -11.01
CA THR A 273 18.82 6.36 -11.97
C THR A 273 19.30 6.23 -13.42
N LYS A 274 18.38 6.30 -14.39
CA LYS A 274 18.70 6.25 -15.83
C LYS A 274 19.62 7.40 -16.27
N SER A 275 19.46 8.58 -15.70
CA SER A 275 20.30 9.77 -15.97
C SER A 275 21.69 9.68 -15.31
N GLY A 276 21.87 8.69 -14.42
CA GLY A 276 23.13 8.41 -13.74
C GLY A 276 23.25 8.97 -12.34
N ALA A 277 22.21 9.61 -11.81
CA ALA A 277 22.16 10.06 -10.42
C ALA A 277 22.32 8.87 -9.47
N THR A 278 23.15 9.02 -8.44
CA THR A 278 23.29 8.00 -7.39
C THR A 278 22.50 8.39 -6.18
N GLY A 279 21.94 7.42 -5.46
CA GLY A 279 21.31 7.70 -4.18
C GLY A 279 21.28 6.50 -3.27
N VAL A 280 20.82 6.75 -2.04
CA VAL A 280 20.67 5.71 -1.03
C VAL A 280 19.23 5.61 -0.58
N LEU A 281 18.78 4.37 -0.36
CA LEU A 281 17.53 4.05 0.31
C LEU A 281 17.86 3.19 1.54
N SER A 282 17.60 3.71 2.73
CA SER A 282 17.76 3.00 3.99
C SER A 282 16.40 2.77 4.61
N LEU A 283 16.04 1.50 4.82
CA LEU A 283 14.80 1.08 5.46
C LEU A 283 15.14 0.22 6.67
N SER A 284 14.60 0.56 7.83
CA SER A 284 14.75 -0.27 9.02
C SER A 284 13.55 -0.21 9.93
N PHE A 285 13.05 -1.38 10.31
CA PHE A 285 12.07 -1.58 11.36
C PHE A 285 12.70 -2.11 12.66
N GLY A 286 14.01 -2.34 12.64
CA GLY A 286 14.78 -2.91 13.75
C GLY A 286 15.82 -1.95 14.36
N SER A 287 16.15 -0.86 13.68
CA SER A 287 17.08 0.16 14.15
C SER A 287 16.45 1.04 15.24
N ALA A 288 17.27 1.54 16.17
CA ALA A 288 16.88 2.54 17.14
C ALA A 288 16.74 3.96 16.55
N PHE A 289 17.12 4.16 15.29
CA PHE A 289 16.84 5.40 14.58
C PHE A 289 15.33 5.58 14.38
N ASP A 290 14.90 6.84 14.43
CA ASP A 290 13.52 7.25 14.17
C ASP A 290 13.58 8.46 13.23
N ASP A 291 13.50 8.16 11.94
CA ASP A 291 13.59 9.16 10.88
C ASP A 291 12.71 8.80 9.68
N SER A 292 12.24 9.84 9.00
CA SER A 292 11.45 9.75 7.78
C SER A 292 11.90 10.90 6.89
N VAL A 293 12.98 10.68 6.13
CA VAL A 293 13.74 11.72 5.46
C VAL A 293 13.85 11.41 3.98
N PHE A 294 13.53 12.39 3.13
CA PHE A 294 13.65 12.33 1.68
C PHE A 294 14.39 13.58 1.19
N GLU A 295 15.64 13.43 0.77
CA GLU A 295 16.50 14.53 0.34
C GLU A 295 16.93 14.34 -1.12
N PHE A 296 16.85 15.41 -1.90
CA PHE A 296 17.20 15.41 -3.32
C PHE A 296 18.05 16.65 -3.63
N ASP A 297 19.28 16.43 -4.09
CA ASP A 297 20.13 17.46 -4.66
C ASP A 297 19.86 17.54 -6.17
N CYS A 298 19.18 18.60 -6.58
CA CYS A 298 18.79 18.86 -7.96
C CYS A 298 19.71 19.94 -8.57
N GLU A 299 19.72 20.07 -9.90
CA GLU A 299 20.48 21.13 -10.59
C GLU A 299 20.15 22.53 -10.07
N GLY A 300 18.88 22.80 -9.76
CA GLY A 300 18.38 24.08 -9.26
C GLY A 300 18.42 24.27 -7.74
N GLY A 301 18.90 23.30 -6.97
CA GLY A 301 19.00 23.36 -5.50
C GLY A 301 18.55 22.08 -4.79
N VAL A 302 18.53 22.12 -3.45
CA VAL A 302 18.18 20.98 -2.60
C VAL A 302 16.72 21.06 -2.16
N VAL A 303 16.02 19.92 -2.21
CA VAL A 303 14.70 19.71 -1.59
C VAL A 303 14.85 18.62 -0.54
N ALA A 304 14.36 18.86 0.67
CA ALA A 304 14.36 17.89 1.75
C ALA A 304 12.99 17.84 2.42
N LEU A 305 12.39 16.65 2.54
CA LEU A 305 11.23 16.39 3.36
C LEU A 305 11.68 15.59 4.58
N ASN A 306 11.61 16.20 5.76
CA ASN A 306 11.87 15.53 7.03
C ASN A 306 10.56 15.45 7.82
N SER A 307 10.01 14.23 7.90
CA SER A 307 8.69 13.94 8.45
C SER A 307 7.60 14.74 7.76
N ASP A 308 7.23 15.90 8.29
CA ASP A 308 6.23 16.81 7.74
C ASP A 308 6.81 18.21 7.42
N THR A 309 8.11 18.42 7.61
CA THR A 309 8.81 19.67 7.27
C THR A 309 9.42 19.57 5.89
N LEU A 310 8.98 20.43 4.97
CA LEU A 310 9.53 20.55 3.62
C LEU A 310 10.48 21.75 3.53
N THR A 311 11.74 21.48 3.23
CA THR A 311 12.78 22.48 3.00
C THR A 311 13.10 22.56 1.51
N ILE A 312 13.02 23.77 0.94
CA ILE A 312 13.33 24.05 -0.47
C ILE A 312 14.40 25.13 -0.50
N LYS A 313 15.59 24.82 -1.05
CA LYS A 313 16.72 25.76 -1.12
C LYS A 313 17.09 26.42 0.22
N GLY A 314 16.92 25.68 1.32
CA GLY A 314 17.21 26.15 2.68
C GLY A 314 16.02 26.83 3.39
N GLU A 315 14.90 27.06 2.71
CA GLU A 315 13.68 27.60 3.31
C GLU A 315 12.75 26.48 3.74
N SER A 316 12.45 26.39 5.04
CA SER A 316 11.65 25.31 5.63
C SER A 316 10.23 25.74 5.90
N ASN A 317 9.28 24.89 5.54
CA ASN A 317 7.85 25.05 5.82
C ASN A 317 7.27 23.75 6.39
N GLU A 318 6.51 23.86 7.48
CA GLU A 318 5.78 22.72 8.04
C GLU A 318 4.51 22.48 7.21
N LEU A 319 4.34 21.26 6.72
CA LEU A 319 3.17 20.85 5.97
C LEU A 319 2.12 20.31 6.95
N ALA A 320 0.91 20.87 6.87
CA ALA A 320 -0.19 20.39 7.69
C ALA A 320 -0.51 18.93 7.37
N PHE A 321 -0.65 18.11 8.41
CA PHE A 321 -1.16 16.75 8.27
C PHE A 321 -2.62 16.78 7.81
N ASP A 322 -2.87 16.29 6.60
CA ASP A 322 -4.19 16.28 5.97
C ASP A 322 -4.72 14.86 5.71
N GLY A 323 -4.17 13.89 6.44
CA GLY A 323 -4.56 12.49 6.40
C GLY A 323 -3.52 11.59 5.76
N ARG A 324 -3.89 10.32 5.57
CA ARG A 324 -3.01 9.28 5.04
C ARG A 324 -3.25 8.98 3.56
N GLY A 325 -3.96 9.82 2.82
CA GLY A 325 -4.22 9.62 1.38
C GLY A 325 -5.33 8.64 1.01
N VAL A 326 -5.76 7.75 1.92
CA VAL A 326 -6.79 6.70 1.65
C VAL A 326 -8.12 7.26 1.14
N SER A 327 -8.64 8.31 1.78
CA SER A 327 -9.88 8.94 1.32
C SER A 327 -9.76 9.52 -0.09
N ARG A 328 -8.56 9.99 -0.47
CA ARG A 328 -8.30 10.60 -1.78
C ARG A 328 -8.20 9.55 -2.87
N GLU A 329 -7.47 8.46 -2.65
CA GLU A 329 -7.38 7.38 -3.63
C GLU A 329 -8.74 6.72 -3.89
N VAL A 330 -9.55 6.49 -2.85
CA VAL A 330 -10.88 5.92 -2.99
C VAL A 330 -11.79 6.89 -3.74
N ALA A 331 -11.72 8.18 -3.43
CA ALA A 331 -12.48 9.20 -4.15
C ALA A 331 -12.07 9.32 -5.62
N VAL A 332 -10.77 9.23 -5.94
CA VAL A 332 -10.27 9.26 -7.32
C VAL A 332 -10.77 8.04 -8.10
N PHE A 333 -10.69 6.85 -7.50
CA PHE A 333 -11.22 5.64 -8.13
C PHE A 333 -12.73 5.72 -8.35
N ALA A 334 -13.49 6.19 -7.35
CA ALA A 334 -14.93 6.39 -7.43
C ALA A 334 -15.32 7.37 -8.54
N THR A 335 -14.63 8.51 -8.59
CA THR A 335 -14.85 9.55 -9.63
C THR A 335 -14.52 9.01 -11.01
N THR A 336 -13.46 8.21 -11.14
CA THR A 336 -13.04 7.61 -12.42
C THR A 336 -14.12 6.70 -12.98
N ILE A 337 -14.71 5.83 -12.14
CA ILE A 337 -15.81 4.96 -12.55
C ILE A 337 -17.04 5.78 -12.93
N ALA A 338 -17.44 6.72 -12.06
CA ALA A 338 -18.65 7.52 -12.26
C ALA A 338 -18.60 8.41 -13.52
N SER A 339 -17.40 8.86 -13.91
CA SER A 339 -17.17 9.66 -15.12
C SER A 339 -16.92 8.84 -16.38
N GLY A 340 -16.76 7.51 -16.28
CA GLY A 340 -16.38 6.67 -17.41
C GLY A 340 -14.95 6.92 -17.91
N GLY A 341 -14.06 7.37 -17.03
CA GLY A 341 -12.66 7.65 -17.33
C GLY A 341 -11.76 6.41 -17.32
N SER A 342 -10.48 6.62 -17.61
CA SER A 342 -9.43 5.61 -17.44
C SER A 342 -8.81 5.69 -16.05
N VAL A 343 -8.29 4.56 -15.56
CA VAL A 343 -7.56 4.48 -14.27
C VAL A 343 -6.49 5.57 -14.19
N ASP A 344 -6.45 6.30 -13.06
CA ASP A 344 -5.38 7.27 -12.78
C ASP A 344 -4.03 6.54 -12.81
N LYS A 345 -3.02 7.11 -13.49
CA LYS A 345 -1.70 6.49 -13.60
C LYS A 345 -1.17 6.05 -12.23
N ARG A 346 -1.37 6.85 -11.19
CA ARG A 346 -0.92 6.58 -9.80
C ARG A 346 -1.55 5.33 -9.18
N GLN A 347 -2.68 4.88 -9.73
CA GLN A 347 -3.42 3.69 -9.32
C GLN A 347 -3.23 2.52 -10.29
N SER A 348 -2.44 2.68 -11.36
CA SER A 348 -2.29 1.62 -12.34
C SER A 348 -1.60 0.38 -11.75
N PRO A 349 -2.02 -0.84 -12.17
CA PRO A 349 -1.33 -2.07 -11.77
C PRO A 349 0.16 -2.07 -12.16
N GLU A 350 0.53 -1.40 -13.25
CA GLU A 350 1.91 -1.26 -13.71
C GLU A 350 2.77 -0.46 -12.73
N GLU A 351 2.22 0.63 -12.17
CA GLU A 351 2.90 1.40 -11.13
C GLU A 351 3.18 0.55 -9.88
N ALA A 352 2.20 -0.23 -9.43
CA ALA A 352 2.37 -1.09 -8.26
C ALA A 352 3.33 -2.27 -8.53
N LEU A 353 3.35 -2.79 -9.74
CA LEU A 353 4.32 -3.80 -10.18
C LEU A 353 5.75 -3.23 -10.18
N ALA A 354 5.93 -1.99 -10.62
CA ALA A 354 7.22 -1.31 -10.61
C ALA A 354 7.72 -1.01 -9.18
N ASP A 355 6.82 -0.74 -8.23
CA ASP A 355 7.18 -0.63 -6.80
C ASP A 355 7.67 -1.97 -6.25
N LEU A 356 6.92 -3.04 -6.53
CA LEU A 356 7.27 -4.39 -6.11
C LEU A 356 8.60 -4.84 -6.70
N GLU A 357 8.91 -4.45 -7.94
CA GLU A 357 10.19 -4.74 -8.58
C GLU A 357 11.37 -4.20 -7.77
N ILE A 358 11.33 -2.92 -7.39
CA ILE A 358 12.40 -2.30 -6.59
C ILE A 358 12.55 -3.06 -5.26
N MET A 359 11.45 -3.38 -4.60
CA MET A 359 11.47 -4.11 -3.32
C MET A 359 12.10 -5.50 -3.47
N GLU A 360 11.63 -6.32 -4.40
CA GLU A 360 12.13 -7.68 -4.59
C GLU A 360 13.59 -7.68 -5.05
N LYS A 361 13.98 -6.80 -5.99
CA LYS A 361 15.39 -6.67 -6.41
C LYS A 361 16.30 -6.22 -5.27
N MET A 362 15.84 -5.31 -4.42
CA MET A 362 16.57 -4.89 -3.23
C MET A 362 16.78 -6.05 -2.24
N LEU A 363 15.74 -6.86 -2.01
CA LEU A 363 15.84 -8.03 -1.14
C LEU A 363 16.76 -9.12 -1.73
N THR A 364 16.59 -9.45 -3.02
CA THR A 364 17.47 -10.41 -3.72
C THR A 364 18.92 -9.95 -3.73
N SER A 365 19.18 -8.64 -3.88
CA SER A 365 20.53 -8.10 -3.81
C SER A 365 21.13 -8.30 -2.41
N GLY A 366 20.34 -8.04 -1.36
CA GLY A 366 20.75 -8.25 0.04
C GLY A 366 21.05 -9.70 0.38
N GLU A 367 20.26 -10.65 -0.14
CA GLU A 367 20.51 -12.09 0.01
C GLU A 367 21.77 -12.57 -0.71
N ARG A 368 22.23 -11.83 -1.73
CA ARG A 368 23.40 -12.14 -2.54
C ARG A 368 24.56 -11.20 -2.26
N ASP A 369 24.69 -10.77 -1.01
CA ASP A 369 25.78 -9.95 -0.50
C ASP A 369 26.06 -8.67 -1.32
N GLY A 370 25.01 -8.04 -1.85
CA GLY A 370 25.10 -6.80 -2.61
C GLY A 370 25.27 -6.96 -4.12
N GLU A 371 25.00 -8.14 -4.68
CA GLU A 371 24.98 -8.34 -6.13
C GLU A 371 24.10 -7.27 -6.79
N ARG A 372 24.69 -6.53 -7.75
CA ARG A 372 23.97 -5.49 -8.48
C ARG A 372 22.81 -6.10 -9.28
N GLN A 373 21.62 -5.54 -9.08
CA GLN A 373 20.40 -5.87 -9.81
C GLN A 373 20.03 -4.75 -10.78
N THR A 374 19.42 -5.13 -11.90
CA THR A 374 18.81 -4.20 -12.86
C THR A 374 17.29 -4.22 -12.68
N VAL A 375 16.64 -3.07 -12.82
CA VAL A 375 15.18 -2.92 -12.83
C VAL A 375 14.70 -2.52 -14.22
N GLU A 376 13.61 -3.12 -14.68
CA GLU A 376 13.15 -3.05 -16.07
C GLU A 376 11.69 -2.60 -16.19
N LEU A 377 10.89 -2.69 -15.13
CA LEU A 377 9.45 -2.41 -15.13
C LEU A 377 9.13 -0.96 -14.78
N GLN A 378 10.13 -0.08 -14.73
CA GLN A 378 9.97 1.30 -14.29
C GLN A 378 9.27 2.15 -15.37
N VAL A 379 7.97 2.41 -15.16
CA VAL A 379 7.04 3.13 -16.05
C VAL A 379 6.73 4.56 -15.60
#